data_AF-A0A1R1I0Z8-F1
#
_entry.id   AF-A0A1R1I0Z8-F1
#
_cell.length_a   1.000
_cell.length_b   1.000
_cell.length_c   1.000
_cell.angle_alpha   90.00
_cell.angle_beta   90.00
_cell.angle_gamma   90.00
#
_symmetry.space_group_name_H-M   'P 1'
#
loop_
_entity.id
_entity.type
_entity.pdbx_description
1 polymer ?
#
loop_
_entity_poly.entity_id
_entity_poly.type
_entity_poly.pdbx_seq_one_letter_code
_entity_poly.pdbx_strand_id
1 'polypeptide(L)'
;MKHEGHGPVVTESAGAGEVGSYRATLADLPPALDTGNALIDDEHRLLLSVMRNVRSICLDPARFSDCLTCPTTRQAVCERDLVGMLGDLFSFILDHFSTEERIMRDSMMLLTDHDLCEAHVEDHAAIAQKVQEIVSRLDTEHTVERIRELDDLLARWIENHIGLHDLMLVRWLNSEDGARLESRLA
;
A
#
# COMPACT_ATOMS: atom_id res chain seq x y z
N MET A 1 -34.33 -17.15 58.06
CA MET A 1 -34.12 -15.70 58.31
C MET A 1 -32.98 -15.29 57.38
N LYS A 2 -33.27 -14.59 56.26
CA LYS A 2 -33.28 -13.11 56.12
C LYS A 2 -31.84 -12.55 56.31
N HIS A 3 -31.19 -11.76 55.46
CA HIS A 3 -31.48 -10.99 54.23
C HIS A 3 -30.10 -10.56 53.62
N GLU A 4 -30.07 -10.25 52.31
CA GLU A 4 -29.35 -9.15 51.61
C GLU A 4 -27.81 -9.01 51.75
N GLY A 5 -26.99 -8.69 50.74
CA GLY A 5 -27.21 -7.89 49.53
C GLY A 5 -26.25 -6.69 49.55
N HIS A 6 -25.10 -6.77 48.88
CA HIS A 6 -24.30 -5.61 48.44
C HIS A 6 -23.24 -6.07 47.42
N GLY A 7 -23.34 -5.58 46.19
CA GLY A 7 -22.28 -5.72 45.18
C GLY A 7 -21.19 -4.65 45.34
N PRO A 8 -20.17 -4.71 44.48
CA PRO A 8 -19.59 -3.48 43.95
C PRO A 8 -19.67 -3.46 42.42
N VAL A 9 -20.15 -2.32 41.94
CA VAL A 9 -20.05 -1.83 40.56
C VAL A 9 -18.58 -1.65 40.22
N VAL A 10 -18.13 -2.23 39.10
CA VAL A 10 -16.83 -1.89 38.50
C VAL A 10 -17.05 -1.59 37.02
N THR A 11 -17.15 -0.28 36.80
CA THR A 11 -16.79 0.54 35.63
C THR A 11 -16.40 -0.16 34.33
N GLU A 12 -17.15 0.19 33.28
CA GLU A 12 -16.76 0.14 31.87
C GLU A 12 -15.40 0.81 31.65
N SER A 13 -14.48 0.13 30.97
CA SER A 13 -13.38 0.76 30.26
C SER A 13 -13.46 0.41 28.78
N ALA A 14 -13.53 1.47 27.97
CA ALA A 14 -13.60 1.44 26.52
C ALA A 14 -12.34 0.79 25.93
N GLY A 15 -12.53 -0.31 25.21
CA GLY A 15 -11.56 -0.85 24.27
C GLY A 15 -11.61 -0.05 22.96
N ALA A 16 -11.00 1.12 22.95
CA ALA A 16 -10.66 1.81 21.71
C ALA A 16 -9.47 1.07 21.07
N GLY A 17 -9.73 0.52 19.88
CA GLY A 17 -8.83 -0.35 19.14
C GLY A 17 -7.46 0.26 18.89
N GLU A 18 -6.50 -0.66 18.86
CA GLU A 18 -5.08 -0.49 18.59
C GLU A 18 -4.84 0.06 17.17
N VAL A 19 -4.99 1.37 16.97
CA VAL A 19 -4.56 2.06 15.74
C VAL A 19 -3.18 2.72 15.93
N GLY A 20 -2.53 2.50 17.08
CA GLY A 20 -1.32 3.25 17.48
C GLY A 20 0.03 2.56 17.27
N SER A 21 0.07 1.31 16.79
CA SER A 21 1.29 0.46 16.89
C SER A 21 2.01 0.15 15.57
N TYR A 22 1.58 0.68 14.42
CA TYR A 22 2.28 0.49 13.14
C TYR A 22 3.42 1.51 12.91
N ARG A 23 3.59 2.48 13.82
CA ARG A 23 4.49 3.64 13.61
C ARG A 23 5.97 3.40 13.93
N ALA A 24 6.32 2.23 14.46
CA ALA A 24 7.68 1.92 14.86
C ALA A 24 8.35 1.02 13.81
N THR A 25 9.29 1.58 13.05
CA THR A 25 10.16 0.96 12.02
C THR A 25 9.66 0.88 10.59
N LEU A 26 9.05 1.96 10.10
CA LEU A 26 9.11 2.25 8.67
C LEU A 26 10.58 2.57 8.33
N ALA A 27 11.14 1.85 7.35
CA ALA A 27 12.49 2.09 6.88
C ALA A 27 12.59 3.51 6.27
N ASP A 28 13.77 4.12 6.32
CA ASP A 28 14.01 5.39 5.65
C ASP A 28 13.64 5.26 4.16
N LEU A 29 12.88 6.23 3.67
CA LEU A 29 12.46 6.27 2.28
C LEU A 29 13.69 6.62 1.42
N PRO A 30 14.02 5.84 0.37
CA PRO A 30 15.10 6.21 -0.53
C PRO A 30 14.87 7.61 -1.12
N PRO A 31 15.91 8.43 -1.36
CA PRO A 31 15.73 9.78 -1.87
C PRO A 31 14.97 9.87 -3.20
N ALA A 32 15.00 8.81 -4.01
CA ALA A 32 14.26 8.74 -5.27
C ALA A 32 12.73 8.59 -5.08
N LEU A 33 12.29 8.16 -3.89
CA LEU A 33 10.88 7.93 -3.57
C LEU A 33 10.33 8.99 -2.59
N ASP A 34 11.20 9.89 -2.12
CA ASP A 34 10.87 11.00 -1.23
C ASP A 34 10.29 12.16 -2.05
N THR A 35 8.99 12.41 -1.86
CA THR A 35 8.27 13.48 -2.53
C THR A 35 8.35 14.81 -1.78
N GLY A 36 8.69 14.76 -0.48
CA GLY A 36 8.62 15.90 0.43
C GLY A 36 7.20 16.18 0.95
N ASN A 37 6.20 15.39 0.58
CA ASN A 37 4.86 15.43 1.16
C ASN A 37 4.70 14.32 2.19
N ALA A 38 4.59 14.69 3.47
CA ALA A 38 4.59 13.73 4.58
C ALA A 38 3.50 12.66 4.49
N LEU A 39 2.32 12.97 3.97
CA LEU A 39 1.22 12.01 3.81
C LEU A 39 1.58 10.96 2.76
N ILE A 40 1.97 11.41 1.57
CA ILE A 40 2.34 10.55 0.43
C ILE A 40 3.59 9.73 0.79
N ASP A 41 4.59 10.34 1.43
CA ASP A 41 5.82 9.64 1.82
C ASP A 41 5.58 8.57 2.90
N ASP A 42 4.64 8.81 3.83
CA ASP A 42 4.24 7.79 4.81
C ASP A 42 3.55 6.60 4.12
N GLU A 43 2.73 6.88 3.11
CA GLU A 43 2.12 5.84 2.28
C GLU A 43 3.17 5.06 1.47
N HIS A 44 4.16 5.71 0.85
CA HIS A 44 5.27 5.03 0.16
C HIS A 44 6.07 4.12 1.08
N ARG A 45 6.34 4.57 2.31
CA ARG A 45 7.03 3.73 3.31
C ARG A 45 6.24 2.47 3.67
N LEU A 46 4.91 2.60 3.77
CA LEU A 46 4.02 1.46 4.02
C LEU A 46 4.05 0.49 2.84
N LEU A 47 4.00 0.97 1.59
CA LEU A 47 4.13 0.11 0.40
C LEU A 47 5.46 -0.67 0.38
N LEU A 48 6.57 0.00 0.67
CA LEU A 48 7.89 -0.66 0.78
C LEU A 48 7.93 -1.71 1.90
N SER A 49 7.18 -1.51 2.99
CA SER A 49 7.05 -2.51 4.05
C SER A 49 6.31 -3.76 3.57
N VAL A 50 5.22 -3.58 2.81
CA VAL A 50 4.46 -4.69 2.20
C VAL A 50 5.33 -5.48 1.24
N MET A 51 6.10 -4.81 0.37
CA MET A 51 7.04 -5.47 -0.54
C MET A 51 8.10 -6.30 0.19
N ARG A 52 8.67 -5.77 1.29
CA ARG A 52 9.62 -6.54 2.12
C ARG A 52 8.96 -7.77 2.74
N ASN A 53 7.72 -7.65 3.18
CA ASN A 53 6.97 -8.76 3.76
C ASN A 53 6.68 -9.84 2.71
N VAL A 54 6.31 -9.46 1.47
CA VAL A 54 6.14 -10.40 0.35
C VAL A 54 7.41 -11.24 0.11
N ARG A 55 8.58 -10.59 0.08
CA ARG A 55 9.88 -11.28 -0.07
C ARG A 55 10.17 -12.28 1.05
N SER A 56 9.63 -12.05 2.25
CA SER A 56 9.88 -12.88 3.43
C SER A 56 9.02 -14.15 3.52
N ILE A 57 7.97 -14.27 2.70
CA ILE A 57 7.06 -15.43 2.70
C ILE A 57 7.80 -16.72 2.34
N CYS A 58 8.64 -16.65 1.30
CA CYS A 58 9.50 -17.75 0.89
C CYS A 58 10.88 -17.60 1.53
N LEU A 59 11.50 -18.73 1.92
CA LEU A 59 12.81 -18.73 2.56
C LEU A 59 13.92 -18.19 1.63
N ASP A 60 13.86 -18.55 0.35
CA ASP A 60 14.85 -18.14 -0.65
C ASP A 60 14.21 -18.06 -2.04
N PRO A 61 13.41 -17.01 -2.31
CA PRO A 61 12.73 -16.85 -3.57
C PRO A 61 13.70 -16.66 -4.74
N ALA A 62 14.95 -16.25 -4.52
CA ALA A 62 15.94 -16.11 -5.58
C ALA A 62 16.49 -17.46 -6.07
N ARG A 63 16.53 -18.47 -5.19
CA ARG A 63 17.15 -19.77 -5.48
C ARG A 63 16.18 -20.83 -5.97
N PHE A 64 14.96 -20.88 -5.45
CA PHE A 64 14.02 -21.95 -5.78
C PHE A 64 13.26 -21.64 -7.07
N SER A 65 13.30 -22.51 -8.09
CA SER A 65 12.48 -22.35 -9.31
C SER A 65 10.99 -22.43 -8.99
N ASP A 66 10.62 -23.42 -8.18
CA ASP A 66 9.26 -23.80 -7.84
C ASP A 66 9.21 -24.27 -6.36
N CYS A 67 8.03 -24.69 -5.90
CA CYS A 67 7.80 -25.18 -4.55
C CYS A 67 7.71 -26.72 -4.46
N LEU A 68 7.99 -27.48 -5.53
CA LEU A 68 7.80 -28.93 -5.58
C LEU A 68 8.66 -29.70 -4.56
N THR A 69 9.81 -29.15 -4.19
CA THR A 69 10.72 -29.73 -3.20
C THR A 69 10.37 -29.36 -1.75
N CYS A 70 9.44 -28.42 -1.56
CA CYS A 70 8.96 -28.05 -0.24
C CYS A 70 7.95 -29.09 0.28
N PRO A 71 7.90 -29.33 1.61
CA PRO A 71 6.79 -30.07 2.21
C PRO A 71 5.46 -29.41 1.88
N THR A 72 4.41 -30.21 1.65
CA THR A 72 3.04 -29.71 1.35
C THR A 72 2.52 -28.75 2.41
N THR A 73 2.90 -28.94 3.68
CA THR A 73 2.59 -28.01 4.76
C THR A 73 3.23 -26.62 4.57
N ARG A 74 4.45 -26.56 4.03
CA ARG A 74 5.14 -25.30 3.72
C ARG A 74 4.53 -24.61 2.51
N GLN A 75 4.18 -25.38 1.47
CA GLN A 75 3.51 -24.85 0.28
C GLN A 75 2.21 -24.14 0.66
N ALA A 76 1.33 -24.83 1.41
CA ALA A 76 0.06 -24.27 1.87
C ALA A 76 0.22 -23.04 2.79
N VAL A 77 1.26 -23.02 3.62
CA VAL A 77 1.57 -21.85 4.47
C VAL A 77 2.00 -20.66 3.60
N CYS A 78 2.95 -20.85 2.69
CA CYS A 78 3.41 -19.78 1.82
C CYS A 78 2.30 -19.23 0.93
N GLU A 79 1.46 -20.09 0.36
CA GLU A 79 0.32 -19.67 -0.46
C GLU A 79 -0.68 -18.84 0.36
N ARG A 80 -1.09 -19.34 1.54
CA ARG A 80 -2.02 -18.60 2.42
C ARG A 80 -1.44 -17.25 2.85
N ASP A 81 -0.16 -17.22 3.22
CA ASP A 81 0.48 -15.98 3.66
C ASP A 81 0.58 -14.99 2.50
N LEU A 82 0.84 -15.46 1.26
CA LEU A 82 0.80 -14.63 0.07
C LEU A 82 -0.60 -14.09 -0.23
N VAL A 83 -1.65 -14.90 -0.13
CA VAL A 83 -3.04 -14.46 -0.30
C VAL A 83 -3.41 -13.39 0.73
N GLY A 84 -3.02 -13.57 2.00
CA GLY A 84 -3.24 -12.57 3.04
C GLY A 84 -2.53 -11.25 2.73
N MET A 85 -1.23 -11.32 2.40
CA MET A 85 -0.43 -10.15 2.05
C MET A 85 -0.95 -9.42 0.79
N LEU A 86 -1.50 -10.15 -0.18
CA LEU A 86 -2.13 -9.56 -1.36
C LEU A 86 -3.40 -8.78 -1.00
N GLY A 87 -4.20 -9.26 -0.05
CA GLY A 87 -5.35 -8.53 0.47
C GLY A 87 -4.94 -7.20 1.12
N ASP A 88 -3.92 -7.26 1.98
CA ASP A 88 -3.37 -6.07 2.64
C ASP A 88 -2.78 -5.09 1.62
N LEU A 89 -2.03 -5.59 0.63
CA LEU A 89 -1.49 -4.79 -0.48
C LEU A 89 -2.62 -4.09 -1.25
N PHE A 90 -3.67 -4.81 -1.65
CA PHE A 90 -4.78 -4.23 -2.41
C PHE A 90 -5.50 -3.14 -1.63
N SER A 91 -5.81 -3.40 -0.35
CA SER A 91 -6.43 -2.36 0.49
C SER A 91 -5.54 -1.12 0.53
N PHE A 92 -4.25 -1.32 0.74
CA PHE A 92 -3.30 -0.22 0.88
C PHE A 92 -3.11 0.59 -0.41
N ILE A 93 -2.89 -0.06 -1.56
CA ILE A 93 -2.65 0.66 -2.82
C ILE A 93 -3.91 1.41 -3.28
N LEU A 94 -5.10 0.85 -3.06
CA LEU A 94 -6.35 1.52 -3.44
C LEU A 94 -6.61 2.74 -2.55
N ASP A 95 -6.27 2.67 -1.27
CA ASP A 95 -6.35 3.82 -0.36
C ASP A 95 -5.37 4.92 -0.78
N HIS A 96 -4.12 4.56 -1.11
CA HIS A 96 -3.11 5.49 -1.63
C HIS A 96 -3.57 6.17 -2.94
N PHE A 97 -4.04 5.40 -3.93
CA PHE A 97 -4.57 5.95 -5.18
C PHE A 97 -5.73 6.91 -4.92
N SER A 98 -6.66 6.53 -4.04
CA SER A 98 -7.79 7.37 -3.64
C SER A 98 -7.34 8.67 -2.98
N THR A 99 -6.30 8.62 -2.14
CA THR A 99 -5.68 9.82 -1.55
C THR A 99 -5.15 10.76 -2.63
N GLU A 100 -4.34 10.26 -3.55
CA GLU A 100 -3.73 11.09 -4.60
C GLU A 100 -4.75 11.64 -5.60
N GLU A 101 -5.69 10.81 -6.04
CA GLU A 101 -6.76 11.22 -6.95
C GLU A 101 -7.67 12.28 -6.33
N ARG A 102 -7.90 12.19 -5.01
CA ARG A 102 -8.59 13.25 -4.26
C ARG A 102 -7.76 14.51 -4.21
N ILE A 103 -6.46 14.43 -3.96
CA ILE A 103 -5.56 15.59 -3.97
C ILE A 103 -5.54 16.25 -5.36
N MET A 104 -5.45 15.49 -6.46
CA MET A 104 -5.51 16.01 -7.83
C MET A 104 -6.83 16.76 -8.10
N ARG A 105 -7.94 16.25 -7.57
CA ARG A 105 -9.26 16.87 -7.70
C ARG A 105 -9.40 18.14 -6.87
N ASP A 106 -9.02 18.08 -5.60
CA ASP A 106 -9.21 19.16 -4.65
C ASP A 106 -8.25 20.34 -4.92
N SER A 107 -7.05 20.06 -5.45
CA SER A 107 -6.08 21.07 -5.89
C SER A 107 -6.39 21.69 -7.27
N MET A 108 -7.52 21.32 -7.88
CA MET A 108 -7.93 21.77 -9.22
C MET A 108 -6.92 21.47 -10.33
N MET A 109 -5.97 20.55 -10.09
CA MET A 109 -4.98 20.13 -11.09
C MET A 109 -5.68 19.57 -12.34
N LEU A 110 -6.76 18.81 -12.15
CA LEU A 110 -7.62 18.29 -13.22
C LEU A 110 -8.15 19.38 -14.19
N LEU A 111 -8.31 20.62 -13.74
CA LEU A 111 -8.78 21.72 -14.59
C LEU A 111 -7.65 22.35 -15.41
N THR A 112 -6.41 22.15 -15.01
CA THR A 112 -5.25 22.77 -15.65
C THR A 112 -4.47 21.78 -16.49
N ASP A 113 -4.31 20.54 -16.04
CA ASP A 113 -3.54 19.49 -16.70
C ASP A 113 -4.28 18.15 -16.64
N HIS A 114 -5.40 18.09 -17.37
CA HIS A 114 -6.26 16.90 -17.42
C HIS A 114 -5.51 15.65 -17.90
N ASP A 115 -4.71 15.77 -18.96
CA ASP A 115 -4.01 14.65 -19.59
C ASP A 115 -3.00 14.02 -18.62
N LEU A 116 -2.33 14.83 -17.80
CA LEU A 116 -1.41 14.35 -16.77
C LEU A 116 -2.14 13.58 -15.67
N CYS A 117 -3.28 14.11 -15.20
CA CYS A 117 -4.11 13.41 -14.21
C CYS A 117 -4.72 12.12 -14.76
N GLU A 118 -5.16 12.10 -16.03
CA GLU A 118 -5.68 10.91 -16.69
C GLU A 118 -4.59 9.84 -16.80
N ALA A 119 -3.37 10.21 -17.22
CA ALA A 119 -2.24 9.29 -17.27
C ALA A 119 -1.88 8.72 -15.88
N HIS A 120 -1.99 9.51 -14.81
CA HIS A 120 -1.77 9.06 -13.42
C HIS A 120 -2.80 7.99 -13.03
N VAL A 121 -4.09 8.26 -13.25
CA VAL A 121 -5.19 7.32 -12.95
C VAL A 121 -5.11 6.05 -13.81
N GLU A 122 -4.71 6.17 -15.07
CA GLU A 122 -4.50 5.03 -15.95
C GLU A 122 -3.37 4.13 -15.46
N ASP A 123 -2.28 4.69 -14.94
CA ASP A 123 -1.19 3.89 -14.37
C ASP A 123 -1.62 3.16 -13.09
N HIS A 124 -2.43 3.80 -12.22
CA HIS A 124 -3.08 3.14 -11.07
C HIS A 124 -3.92 1.93 -11.51
N ALA A 125 -4.77 2.11 -12.53
CA ALA A 125 -5.60 1.03 -13.04
C ALA A 125 -4.75 -0.10 -13.64
N ALA A 126 -3.68 0.26 -14.37
CA ALA A 126 -2.80 -0.71 -15.02
C ALA A 126 -2.02 -1.57 -14.02
N ILE A 127 -1.53 -1.00 -12.92
CA ILE A 127 -0.85 -1.79 -11.88
C ILE A 127 -1.83 -2.69 -11.13
N ALA A 128 -3.02 -2.18 -10.78
CA ALA A 128 -4.05 -2.97 -10.10
C ALA A 128 -4.45 -4.20 -10.94
N GLN A 129 -4.61 -4.02 -12.26
CA GLN A 129 -4.88 -5.12 -13.18
C GLN A 129 -3.75 -6.16 -13.19
N LYS A 130 -2.49 -5.73 -13.33
CA LYS A 130 -1.34 -6.65 -13.38
C LYS A 130 -1.18 -7.45 -12.09
N VAL A 131 -1.40 -6.82 -10.93
CA VAL A 131 -1.41 -7.54 -9.64
C VAL A 131 -2.53 -8.58 -9.64
N GLN A 132 -3.73 -8.23 -10.08
CA GLN A 132 -4.86 -9.16 -10.14
C GLN A 132 -4.59 -10.36 -11.09
N GLU A 133 -3.90 -10.13 -12.21
CA GLU A 133 -3.47 -11.18 -13.13
C GLU A 133 -2.46 -12.15 -12.47
N ILE A 134 -1.55 -11.66 -11.63
CA ILE A 134 -0.64 -12.52 -10.84
C ILE A 134 -1.44 -13.34 -9.83
N VAL A 135 -2.37 -12.71 -9.09
CA VAL A 135 -3.22 -13.38 -8.10
C VAL A 135 -4.07 -14.47 -8.73
N SER A 136 -4.63 -14.23 -9.92
CA SER A 136 -5.49 -15.20 -10.62
C SER A 136 -4.79 -16.50 -11.01
N ARG A 137 -3.45 -16.51 -11.02
CA ARG A 137 -2.60 -17.65 -11.36
C ARG A 137 -1.96 -18.30 -10.12
N LEU A 138 -2.42 -17.96 -8.92
CA LEU A 138 -1.90 -18.57 -7.69
C LEU A 138 -2.11 -20.09 -7.70
N ASP A 139 -1.04 -20.78 -7.32
CA ASP A 139 -0.96 -22.22 -7.23
C ASP A 139 0.10 -22.60 -6.18
N THR A 140 -0.15 -23.67 -5.43
CA THR A 140 0.72 -24.13 -4.35
C THR A 140 2.12 -24.54 -4.82
N GLU A 141 2.25 -25.06 -6.04
CA GLU A 141 3.52 -25.52 -6.59
C GLU A 141 4.36 -24.37 -7.16
N HIS A 142 3.70 -23.27 -7.55
CA HIS A 142 4.33 -22.11 -8.20
C HIS A 142 4.26 -20.82 -7.38
N THR A 143 3.94 -20.91 -6.08
CA THR A 143 3.83 -19.74 -5.18
C THR A 143 5.10 -18.88 -5.18
N VAL A 144 6.28 -19.49 -5.21
CA VAL A 144 7.55 -18.75 -5.26
C VAL A 144 7.73 -17.95 -6.54
N GLU A 145 7.20 -18.42 -7.67
CA GLU A 145 7.20 -17.66 -8.92
C GLU A 145 6.28 -16.44 -8.82
N ARG A 146 5.11 -16.60 -8.21
CA ARG A 146 4.15 -15.50 -7.99
C ARG A 146 4.76 -14.42 -7.10
N ILE A 147 5.50 -14.81 -6.06
CA ILE A 147 6.23 -13.89 -5.18
C ILE A 147 7.23 -13.07 -5.99
N ARG A 148 8.06 -13.72 -6.83
CA ARG A 148 9.04 -13.01 -7.67
C ARG A 148 8.38 -12.07 -8.67
N GLU A 149 7.35 -12.55 -9.39
CA GLU A 149 6.66 -11.71 -10.37
C GLU A 149 6.00 -10.50 -9.72
N LEU A 150 5.40 -10.66 -8.53
CA LEU A 150 4.82 -9.56 -7.78
C LEU A 150 5.89 -8.58 -7.31
N ASP A 151 6.99 -9.08 -6.77
CA ASP A 151 8.10 -8.25 -6.28
C ASP A 151 8.74 -7.43 -7.41
N ASP A 152 9.05 -8.07 -8.54
CA ASP A 152 9.63 -7.42 -9.72
C ASP A 152 8.67 -6.41 -10.37
N LEU A 153 7.36 -6.70 -10.33
CA LEU A 153 6.33 -5.78 -10.80
C LEU A 153 6.27 -4.53 -9.91
N LEU A 154 6.14 -4.70 -8.60
CA LEU A 154 6.02 -3.61 -7.65
C LEU A 154 7.30 -2.77 -7.58
N ALA A 155 8.48 -3.39 -7.62
CA ALA A 155 9.75 -2.68 -7.58
C ALA A 155 9.97 -1.76 -8.79
N ARG A 156 9.60 -2.23 -9.99
CA ARG A 156 9.67 -1.37 -11.18
C ARG A 156 8.57 -0.32 -11.19
N TRP A 157 7.37 -0.67 -10.75
CA TRP A 157 6.25 0.26 -10.74
C TRP A 157 6.52 1.42 -9.78
N ILE A 158 6.86 1.14 -8.52
CA ILE A 158 7.06 2.17 -7.50
C ILE A 158 8.16 3.19 -7.89
N GLU A 159 9.25 2.72 -8.51
CA GLU A 159 10.34 3.60 -8.94
C GLU A 159 9.91 4.55 -10.07
N ASN A 160 9.13 4.05 -11.03
CA ASN A 160 8.68 4.85 -12.17
C ASN A 160 7.49 5.73 -11.81
N HIS A 161 6.52 5.20 -11.08
CA HIS A 161 5.28 5.87 -10.71
C HIS A 161 5.56 7.13 -9.89
N ILE A 162 6.28 6.98 -8.78
CA ILE A 162 6.62 8.11 -7.91
C ILE A 162 7.41 9.18 -8.68
N GLY A 163 8.33 8.75 -9.53
CA GLY A 163 9.16 9.64 -10.34
C GLY A 163 8.37 10.47 -11.36
N LEU A 164 7.42 9.82 -12.04
CA LEU A 164 6.66 10.39 -13.16
C LEU A 164 5.38 11.09 -12.73
N HIS A 165 4.76 10.66 -11.64
CA HIS A 165 3.42 11.08 -11.24
C HIS A 165 3.46 11.82 -9.90
N ASP A 166 3.85 11.15 -8.81
CA ASP A 166 3.66 11.69 -7.45
C ASP A 166 4.56 12.90 -7.18
N LEU A 167 5.80 12.88 -7.69
CA LEU A 167 6.67 14.06 -7.67
C LEU A 167 6.08 15.23 -8.45
N MET A 168 5.38 14.98 -9.57
CA MET A 168 4.73 16.04 -10.33
C MET A 168 3.52 16.60 -9.59
N LEU A 169 2.73 15.73 -8.96
CA LEU A 169 1.63 16.12 -8.09
C LEU A 169 2.11 17.02 -6.95
N VAL A 170 3.15 16.62 -6.22
CA VAL A 170 3.68 17.42 -5.10
C VAL A 170 4.32 18.73 -5.59
N ARG A 171 4.97 18.74 -6.75
CA ARG A 171 5.46 19.99 -7.36
C ARG A 171 4.32 20.92 -7.72
N TRP A 172 3.20 20.40 -8.23
CA TRP A 172 2.00 21.17 -8.52
C TRP A 172 1.43 21.83 -7.26
N LEU A 173 1.29 21.05 -6.17
CA LEU A 173 0.81 21.55 -4.88
C LEU A 173 1.68 22.69 -4.32
N ASN A 174 2.99 22.63 -4.57
CA ASN A 174 3.94 23.65 -4.12
C ASN A 174 4.10 24.82 -5.11
N SER A 175 3.45 24.77 -6.29
CA SER A 175 3.57 25.81 -7.31
C SER A 175 2.68 27.01 -7.02
N GLU A 176 3.04 28.18 -7.58
CA GLU A 176 2.19 29.38 -7.48
C GLU A 176 0.82 29.19 -8.13
N ASP A 177 0.68 28.30 -9.11
CA ASP A 177 -0.58 28.05 -9.80
C ASP A 177 -1.58 27.31 -8.89
N GLY A 178 -1.10 26.35 -8.08
CA GLY A 178 -1.90 25.74 -7.01
C GLY A 178 -2.35 26.76 -5.97
N ALA A 179 -1.41 27.56 -5.44
CA ALA A 179 -1.69 28.57 -4.42
C ALA A 179 -2.64 29.69 -4.92
N ARG A 180 -2.55 30.09 -6.19
CA ARG A 180 -3.40 31.14 -6.79
C ARG A 180 -4.83 30.68 -7.06
N LEU A 181 -5.04 29.41 -7.42
CA LEU A 181 -6.39 28.86 -7.63
C LEU A 181 -7.14 28.71 -6.31
N GLU A 182 -6.48 28.21 -5.26
CA GLU A 182 -7.06 28.15 -3.90
C GLU A 182 -7.44 29.54 -3.38
N SER A 183 -6.56 30.54 -3.54
CA SER A 183 -6.81 31.91 -3.07
C SER A 183 -7.90 32.66 -3.85
N ARG A 184 -8.29 32.22 -5.04
CA ARG A 184 -9.33 32.88 -5.87
C ARG A 184 -10.74 32.37 -5.59
N LEU A 185 -10.86 31.27 -4.84
CA LEU A 185 -12.12 30.59 -4.54
C LEU A 185 -12.48 30.63 -3.04
N ALA A 186 -11.56 31.06 -2.17
CA ALA A 186 -11.80 31.39 -0.76
C ALA A 186 -12.34 32.82 -0.58
#